data_AF-A0A925LQ88-F1
#
_entry.id   AF-A0A925LQ88-F1
#
_cell.length_a   1.000
_cell.length_b   1.000
_cell.length_c   1.000
_cell.angle_alpha   90.00
_cell.angle_beta   90.00
_cell.angle_gamma   90.00
#
_symmetry.space_group_name_H-M   'P 1'
#
loop_
_entity.id
_entity.type
_entity.pdbx_description
1 polymer ?
#
loop_
_entity_poly.entity_id
_entity_poly.type
_entity_poly.pdbx_seq_one_letter_code
_entity_poly.pdbx_strand_id
1 'polypeptide(L)'
;IAQIESTQYRGGRALGGPVESGSTYLVGERGPELLTMGGQGGTVTPNSALGGQRQSVRVTNVYQISTGVADTVRAEIMKAVPAITQHTVTAVGRAINSGGSLSAAVGRM
;
A
#
# COMPACT_ATOMS: atom_id res chain seq x y z
N ILE A 1 18.58 20.02 -8.16
CA ILE A 1 19.04 18.81 -7.46
C ILE A 1 18.36 18.86 -6.09
N ALA A 2 17.32 18.05 -5.85
CA ALA A 2 16.58 18.09 -4.59
C ALA A 2 17.48 17.54 -3.47
N GLN A 3 17.66 18.28 -2.39
CA GLN A 3 18.38 17.82 -1.21
C GLN A 3 17.64 16.62 -0.63
N ILE A 4 18.28 15.46 -0.65
CA ILE A 4 17.86 14.34 0.20
C ILE A 4 18.28 14.75 1.60
N GLU A 5 17.36 15.36 2.36
CA GLU A 5 17.55 15.47 3.81
C GLU A 5 17.66 14.05 4.35
N SER A 6 18.88 13.63 4.68
CA SER A 6 19.12 12.34 5.30
C SER A 6 18.56 12.38 6.72
N THR A 7 17.28 12.10 6.88
CA THR A 7 16.68 11.88 8.19
C THR A 7 17.36 10.66 8.82
N GLN A 8 18.32 10.90 9.71
CA GLN A 8 19.03 9.84 10.42
C GLN A 8 18.12 9.24 11.50
N TYR A 9 17.66 8.01 11.29
CA TYR A 9 16.90 7.25 12.29
C TYR A 9 17.83 6.73 13.39
N ARG A 10 17.62 7.16 14.65
CA ARG A 10 18.47 6.76 15.80
C ARG A 10 18.10 5.39 16.42
N GLY A 11 17.63 4.46 15.57
CA GLY A 11 17.28 3.09 15.93
C GLY A 11 15.82 2.90 16.41
N GLY A 12 15.44 1.63 16.59
CA GLY A 12 14.13 1.23 17.07
C GLY A 12 13.88 1.61 18.53
N ARG A 13 12.69 2.12 18.84
CA ARG A 13 12.21 2.46 20.20
C ARG A 13 10.85 1.81 20.49
N ALA A 14 10.59 0.63 19.89
CA ALA A 14 9.31 -0.07 20.02
C ALA A 14 8.95 -0.43 21.46
N LEU A 15 9.94 -0.88 22.27
CA LEU A 15 9.77 -1.25 23.68
C LEU A 15 10.02 -0.07 24.66
N GLY A 16 10.15 1.16 24.14
CA GLY A 16 10.51 2.35 24.90
C GLY A 16 12.02 2.55 25.12
N GLY A 17 12.36 3.55 25.94
CA GLY A 17 13.73 4.00 26.20
C GLY A 17 13.85 5.53 26.10
N PRO A 18 14.95 6.14 26.59
CA PRO A 18 15.14 7.57 26.51
C PRO A 18 15.15 8.05 25.04
N VAL A 19 14.46 9.16 24.81
CA VAL A 19 14.37 9.86 23.53
C VAL A 19 14.91 11.27 23.70
N GLU A 20 15.69 11.71 22.72
CA GLU A 20 16.34 13.03 22.72
C GLU A 20 15.52 14.00 21.87
N SER A 21 15.47 15.26 22.31
CA SER A 21 14.85 16.32 21.53
C SER A 21 15.55 16.50 20.17
N GLY A 22 14.77 16.74 19.11
CA GLY A 22 15.26 16.94 17.75
C GLY A 22 15.62 15.65 16.99
N SER A 23 15.43 14.48 17.60
CA SER A 23 15.71 13.19 16.95
C SER A 23 14.45 12.49 16.46
N THR A 24 14.58 11.73 15.36
CA THR A 24 13.54 10.84 14.84
C THR A 24 13.90 9.38 15.11
N TYR A 25 12.95 8.63 15.63
CA TYR A 25 13.06 7.23 16.02
C TYR A 25 12.03 6.39 15.27
N LEU A 26 12.37 5.13 14.98
CA LEU A 26 11.40 4.17 14.48
C LEU A 26 10.73 3.49 15.69
N VAL A 27 9.41 3.55 15.83
CA VAL A 27 8.64 2.99 16.94
C VAL A 27 7.55 2.06 16.41
N GLY A 28 7.18 1.01 17.16
CA GLY A 28 5.95 0.25 16.91
C GLY A 28 6.06 -1.26 17.03
N GLU A 29 5.23 -1.84 17.87
CA GLU A 29 5.08 -3.29 18.09
C GLU A 29 4.08 -3.93 17.10
N ARG A 30 3.32 -3.10 16.38
CA ARG A 30 2.29 -3.49 15.38
C ARG A 30 2.56 -2.92 13.97
N GLY A 31 3.77 -2.43 13.73
CA GLY A 31 4.19 -1.84 12.45
C GLY A 31 5.14 -0.65 12.64
N PRO A 32 6.01 -0.33 11.66
CA PRO A 32 6.99 0.75 11.76
C PRO A 32 6.33 2.14 11.67
N GLU A 33 6.28 2.88 12.77
CA GLU A 33 5.89 4.29 12.86
C GLU A 33 7.12 5.17 13.15
N LEU A 34 7.11 6.45 12.81
CA LEU A 34 8.19 7.37 13.18
C LEU A 34 7.76 8.25 14.35
N LEU A 35 8.58 8.28 15.41
CA LEU A 35 8.46 9.25 16.49
C LEU A 35 9.49 10.36 16.26
N THR A 36 9.03 11.58 16.08
CA THR A 36 9.91 12.76 16.00
C THR A 36 9.72 13.60 17.26
N MET A 37 10.80 13.78 18.02
CA MET A 37 10.78 14.58 19.25
C MET A 37 11.10 16.05 18.95
N GLY A 38 10.30 16.97 19.50
CA GLY A 38 10.54 18.41 19.53
C GLY A 38 10.96 18.90 20.92
N GLY A 39 11.01 20.22 21.10
CA GLY A 39 11.48 20.86 22.34
C GLY A 39 10.53 20.74 23.55
N GLN A 40 9.26 20.42 23.33
CA GLN A 40 8.22 20.37 24.38
C GLN A 40 7.35 19.10 24.32
N GLY A 41 7.66 18.14 23.44
CA GLY A 41 6.85 16.95 23.20
C GLY A 41 7.28 16.24 21.91
N GLY A 42 6.64 15.12 21.56
CA GLY A 42 6.92 14.37 20.34
C GLY A 42 5.67 14.14 19.49
N THR A 43 5.87 14.00 18.19
CA THR A 43 4.82 13.67 17.22
C THR A 43 5.11 12.30 16.62
N VAL A 44 4.11 11.42 16.65
CA VAL A 44 4.17 10.13 15.96
C VAL A 44 3.57 10.29 14.56
N THR A 45 4.37 9.98 13.54
CA THR A 45 3.91 9.81 12.16
C THR A 45 3.62 8.32 11.94
N PRO A 46 2.34 7.94 11.82
CA PRO A 46 1.95 6.55 11.68
C PRO A 46 2.44 5.96 10.35
N ASN A 47 2.60 4.64 10.29
CA ASN A 47 3.03 3.90 9.08
C ASN A 47 2.23 4.28 7.81
N SER A 48 0.94 4.54 7.98
CA SER A 48 0.03 4.96 6.90
C SER A 48 0.39 6.33 6.29
N ALA A 49 1.01 7.22 7.07
CA ALA A 49 1.46 8.54 6.64
C ALA A 49 2.89 8.54 6.10
N LEU A 50 3.68 7.50 6.39
CA LEU A 50 5.07 7.34 5.90
C LEU A 50 5.17 6.91 4.44
N GLY A 51 4.03 6.76 3.77
CA GLY A 51 4.00 6.40 2.36
C GLY A 51 4.63 5.02 2.15
N GLY A 52 4.06 3.99 2.79
CA GLY A 52 4.31 2.59 2.45
C GLY A 52 4.39 2.47 0.93
N GLN A 53 5.58 2.10 0.45
CA GLN A 53 5.99 2.13 -0.96
C GLN A 53 4.81 1.73 -1.83
N ARG A 54 4.28 2.66 -2.65
CA ARG A 54 3.08 2.43 -3.48
C ARG A 54 3.38 1.27 -4.44
N GLN A 55 3.17 0.05 -3.99
CA GLN A 55 3.42 -1.13 -4.78
C GLN A 55 2.42 -1.09 -5.94
N SER A 56 2.97 -1.08 -7.15
CA SER A 56 2.17 -1.09 -8.36
C SER A 56 1.40 -2.40 -8.41
N VAL A 57 0.08 -2.33 -8.32
CA VAL A 57 -0.78 -3.51 -8.38
C VAL A 57 -1.15 -3.74 -9.84
N ARG A 58 -0.66 -4.84 -10.41
CA ARG A 58 -1.00 -5.27 -11.76
C ARG A 58 -2.04 -6.38 -11.71
N VAL A 59 -3.23 -6.10 -12.24
CA VAL A 59 -4.29 -7.11 -12.42
C VAL A 59 -4.23 -7.65 -13.84
N THR A 60 -4.14 -8.96 -14.01
CA THR A 60 -4.14 -9.63 -15.32
C THR A 60 -5.33 -10.57 -15.40
N ASN A 61 -6.27 -10.27 -16.31
CA ASN A 61 -7.43 -11.12 -16.57
C ASN A 61 -7.15 -11.96 -17.84
N VAL A 62 -7.20 -13.28 -17.71
CA VAL A 62 -6.98 -14.22 -18.83
C VAL A 62 -8.33 -14.78 -19.27
N TYR A 63 -8.71 -14.53 -20.53
CA TYR A 63 -9.95 -15.03 -21.11
C TYR A 63 -9.65 -16.12 -22.14
N GLN A 64 -10.02 -17.37 -21.85
CA GLN A 64 -9.87 -18.48 -22.78
C GLN A 64 -11.16 -18.62 -23.61
N ILE A 65 -11.11 -18.22 -24.88
CA ILE A 65 -12.25 -18.30 -25.80
C ILE A 65 -11.95 -19.41 -26.80
N SER A 66 -12.80 -20.44 -26.81
CA SER A 66 -12.68 -21.58 -27.74
C SER A 66 -13.00 -21.18 -29.18
N THR A 67 -12.40 -21.86 -30.15
CA THR A 67 -12.59 -21.63 -31.59
C THR A 67 -13.96 -22.08 -32.11
N GLY A 68 -14.77 -22.76 -31.30
CA GLY A 68 -16.15 -23.14 -31.62
C GLY A 68 -17.21 -22.13 -31.18
N VAL A 69 -16.81 -21.00 -30.59
CA VAL A 69 -17.74 -19.94 -30.17
C VAL A 69 -18.15 -19.14 -31.40
N ALA A 70 -19.46 -19.04 -31.66
CA ALA A 70 -19.99 -18.22 -32.75
C ALA A 70 -19.47 -16.78 -32.64
N ASP A 71 -19.12 -16.17 -33.78
CA ASP A 71 -18.55 -14.81 -33.83
C ASP A 71 -19.41 -13.76 -33.10
N THR A 72 -20.72 -13.97 -33.09
CA THR A 72 -21.69 -13.13 -32.37
C THR A 72 -21.51 -13.20 -30.86
N VAL A 73 -21.25 -14.40 -30.32
CA VAL A 73 -20.98 -14.60 -28.89
C VAL A 73 -19.61 -14.04 -28.52
N ARG A 74 -18.61 -14.19 -29.40
CA ARG A 74 -17.29 -13.56 -29.21
C ARG A 74 -17.41 -12.04 -29.16
N ALA A 75 -18.19 -11.43 -30.06
CA ALA A 75 -18.46 -10.01 -30.06
C ALA A 75 -19.17 -9.54 -28.79
N GLU A 76 -20.13 -10.32 -28.28
CA GLU A 76 -20.86 -10.00 -27.06
C GLU A 76 -19.97 -10.11 -25.81
N ILE A 77 -19.10 -11.12 -25.74
CA ILE A 77 -18.09 -11.24 -24.69
C ILE A 77 -17.14 -10.04 -24.73
N MET A 78 -16.68 -9.64 -25.91
CA MET A 78 -15.78 -8.49 -26.06
C MET A 78 -16.43 -7.17 -25.61
N LYS A 79 -17.75 -7.01 -25.77
CA LYS A 79 -18.48 -5.86 -25.20
C LYS A 79 -18.55 -5.92 -23.66
N ALA A 80 -18.57 -7.11 -23.08
CA ALA A 80 -18.63 -7.32 -21.64
C ALA A 80 -17.25 -7.25 -20.94
N VAL A 81 -16.15 -7.52 -21.65
CA VAL A 81 -14.77 -7.52 -21.09
C VAL A 81 -14.40 -6.22 -20.35
N PRO A 82 -14.73 -5.00 -20.85
CA PRO A 82 -14.46 -3.77 -20.11
C PRO A 82 -15.17 -3.71 -18.76
N ALA A 83 -16.42 -4.16 -18.68
CA ALA A 83 -17.19 -4.19 -17.45
C ALA A 83 -16.59 -5.20 -16.44
N ILE A 84 -16.19 -6.38 -16.91
CA ILE A 84 -15.51 -7.39 -16.07
C ILE A 84 -14.19 -6.84 -15.55
N THR A 85 -13.40 -6.21 -16.42
CA THR A 85 -12.12 -5.60 -16.03
C THR A 85 -12.32 -4.52 -14.98
N GLN A 86 -13.30 -3.63 -15.17
CA GLN A 86 -13.64 -2.60 -14.19
C GLN A 86 -14.09 -3.20 -12.85
N HIS A 87 -14.91 -4.25 -12.88
CA HIS A 87 -15.33 -4.95 -11.68
C HIS A 87 -14.15 -5.59 -10.94
N THR A 88 -13.22 -6.23 -11.65
CA THR A 88 -12.02 -6.81 -11.03
C THR A 88 -11.10 -5.76 -10.41
N VAL A 89 -10.89 -4.63 -11.08
CA VAL A 89 -10.05 -3.53 -10.56
C VAL A 89 -10.68 -2.93 -9.29
N THR A 90 -11.99 -2.71 -9.28
CA THR A 90 -12.68 -2.16 -8.10
C THR A 90 -12.71 -3.15 -6.94
N ALA A 91 -12.91 -4.45 -7.21
CA ALA A 91 -12.86 -5.49 -6.18
C ALA A 91 -11.47 -5.61 -5.54
N VAL A 92 -10.42 -5.63 -6.36
CA VAL A 92 -9.02 -5.66 -5.88
C VAL A 92 -8.69 -4.38 -5.11
N GLY A 93 -9.08 -3.21 -5.64
CA GLY A 93 -8.88 -1.94 -4.96
C GLY A 93 -9.55 -1.87 -3.58
N ARG A 94 -10.78 -2.41 -3.45
CA ARG A 94 -11.47 -2.50 -2.15
C ARG A 94 -10.74 -3.45 -1.20
N ALA A 95 -10.36 -4.64 -1.65
CA ALA A 95 -9.65 -5.63 -0.82
C ALA A 95 -8.30 -5.11 -0.32
N ILE A 96 -7.64 -4.27 -1.12
CA ILE A 96 -6.42 -3.57 -0.72
C ILE A 96 -6.72 -2.47 0.29
N ASN A 97 -7.74 -1.65 0.06
CA ASN A 97 -8.03 -0.52 0.97
C ASN A 97 -8.73 -0.97 2.27
N SER A 98 -9.25 -2.19 2.32
CA SER A 98 -9.97 -2.71 3.49
C SER A 98 -9.06 -3.33 4.56
N GLY A 99 -7.73 -3.26 4.42
CA GLY A 99 -6.80 -3.71 5.48
C GLY A 99 -6.73 -5.24 5.67
N GLY A 100 -7.20 -6.03 4.70
CA GLY A 100 -7.17 -7.50 4.77
C GLY A 100 -5.81 -8.11 4.40
N SER A 101 -5.77 -9.44 4.22
CA SER A 101 -4.56 -10.16 3.79
C SER A 101 -3.99 -9.64 2.47
N LEU A 102 -4.85 -9.18 1.56
CA LEU A 102 -4.44 -8.57 0.29
C LEU A 102 -3.75 -7.21 0.52
N SER A 103 -4.22 -6.41 1.49
CA SER A 103 -3.62 -5.14 1.90
C SER A 103 -2.22 -5.35 2.46
N ALA A 104 -2.07 -6.33 3.36
CA ALA A 104 -0.77 -6.70 3.94
C ALA A 104 0.22 -7.20 2.87
N ALA A 105 -0.25 -8.00 1.91
CA ALA A 105 0.57 -8.50 0.81
C ALA A 105 1.07 -7.40 -0.13
N VAL A 106 0.31 -6.29 -0.27
CA VAL A 106 0.72 -5.12 -1.08
C VAL A 106 1.35 -3.99 -0.25
N GLY A 107 1.75 -4.27 1.00
CA GLY A 107 2.46 -3.31 1.84
C GLY A 107 1.62 -2.14 2.35
N ARG A 108 0.29 -2.30 2.40
CA ARG A 108 -0.65 -1.32 2.96
C ARG A 108 -1.13 -1.87 4.30
N MET A 109 -0.61 -1.32 5.40
CA MET A 109 -1.08 -1.58 6.77
C MET A 109 -1.39 -0.26 7.44
#